data_AF-A0A0C9TE97-F1
#
_entry.id   AF-A0A0C9TE97-F1
#
_cell.length_a   1.000
_cell.length_b   1.000
_cell.length_c   1.000
_cell.angle_alpha   90.00
_cell.angle_beta   90.00
_cell.angle_gamma   90.00
#
_symmetry.space_group_name_H-M   'P 1'
#
loop_
_entity.id
_entity.type
_entity.pdbx_description
1 polymer ?
#
loop_
_entity_poly.entity_id
_entity_poly.type
_entity_poly.pdbx_seq_one_letter_code
_entity_poly.pdbx_strand_id
1 'polypeptide(L)'
;MAHGVEPLFPFDLAQATFLVPPPESDSLDTTALITFRARQLQKRREDIDAIREKVLKSRFQSIKQFEQTFKNHIKDYNFAPGSLVLVRNTRVEKELNRKTKPRYLGPMLVVRRTKGGLYMLAELDGSISKLRYAAFRLLPYHARSHISVPVTSIVGFNDEALESMEGIEEEELEGEEPDEDDYE
;
A
#
# COMPACT_ATOMS: atom_id res chain seq x y z
N MET A 1 -3.29 1.87 25.49
CA MET A 1 -3.13 2.71 24.29
C MET A 1 -2.61 4.07 24.73
N ALA A 2 -1.65 4.67 24.01
CA ALA A 2 -1.46 6.12 24.07
C ALA A 2 -2.45 6.66 23.06
N HIS A 3 -3.53 7.27 23.53
CA HIS A 3 -4.55 7.79 22.63
C HIS A 3 -3.93 8.99 21.92
N GLY A 4 -4.08 9.09 20.60
CA GLY A 4 -3.83 10.34 19.89
C GLY A 4 -4.92 11.32 20.32
N VAL A 5 -4.76 11.90 21.50
CA VAL A 5 -5.68 12.92 22.00
C VAL A 5 -5.40 14.17 21.18
N GLU A 6 -6.45 14.75 20.61
CA GLU A 6 -6.35 16.01 19.90
C GLU A 6 -5.89 17.10 20.88
N PRO A 7 -4.83 17.87 20.57
CA PRO A 7 -4.39 18.95 21.43
C PRO A 7 -5.47 20.04 21.44
N LEU A 8 -6.15 20.21 22.58
CA LEU A 8 -7.23 21.19 22.73
C LEU A 8 -6.70 22.62 22.91
N PHE A 9 -5.53 22.76 23.53
CA PHE A 9 -4.93 24.05 23.82
C PHE A 9 -3.60 24.24 23.07
N PRO A 10 -3.23 25.48 22.67
CA PRO A 10 -1.91 25.76 22.09
C PRO A 10 -0.76 25.30 22.99
N PHE A 11 -0.99 25.32 24.30
CA PHE A 11 -0.05 24.82 25.28
C PHE A 11 0.20 23.31 25.15
N ASP A 12 -0.82 22.52 24.76
CA ASP A 12 -0.66 21.09 24.59
C ASP A 12 0.23 20.74 23.40
N LEU A 13 0.16 21.54 22.32
CA LEU A 13 1.13 21.48 21.22
C LEU A 13 2.53 21.87 21.68
N ALA A 14 2.68 23.03 22.33
CA ALA A 14 3.98 23.54 22.76
C ALA A 14 4.71 22.62 23.74
N GLN A 15 3.97 21.95 24.63
CA GLN A 15 4.54 21.05 25.63
C GLN A 15 4.40 19.56 25.30
N ALA A 16 3.76 19.21 24.19
CA ALA A 16 3.45 17.85 23.77
C ALA A 16 2.71 17.02 24.85
N THR A 17 1.90 17.68 25.69
CA THR A 17 1.17 17.04 26.79
C THR A 17 0.08 16.09 26.30
N PHE A 18 -0.36 16.22 25.04
CA PHE A 18 -1.30 15.30 24.39
C PHE A 18 -0.75 13.87 24.21
N LEU A 19 0.57 13.67 24.33
CA LEU A 19 1.20 12.35 24.25
C LEU A 19 1.09 11.55 25.55
N VAL A 20 0.80 12.22 26.66
CA VAL A 20 0.74 11.57 27.98
C VAL A 20 -0.62 10.87 28.11
N PRO A 21 -0.65 9.59 28.51
CA PRO A 21 -1.91 8.89 28.71
C PRO A 21 -2.76 9.60 29.76
N PRO A 22 -4.09 9.58 29.63
CA PRO A 22 -4.97 10.11 30.67
C PRO A 22 -4.70 9.38 32.00
N PRO A 23 -4.95 10.06 33.13
CA PRO A 23 -4.84 9.45 34.45
C PRO A 23 -5.76 8.22 34.57
N GLU A 24 -5.32 7.21 35.31
CA GLU A 24 -6.02 5.91 35.41
C GLU A 24 -7.30 5.98 36.26
N SER A 25 -7.49 7.05 37.02
CA SER A 25 -8.65 7.26 37.90
C SER A 25 -9.63 8.27 37.31
N ASP A 26 -10.91 7.90 37.28
CA ASP A 26 -12.00 8.76 36.77
C ASP A 26 -12.29 10.00 37.64
N SER A 27 -11.86 9.99 38.91
CA SER A 27 -11.93 11.15 39.81
C SER A 27 -10.54 11.43 40.38
N LEU A 28 -10.08 12.67 40.22
CA LEU A 28 -8.81 13.14 40.74
C LEU A 28 -9.08 14.30 41.68
N ASP A 29 -8.45 14.25 42.85
CA ASP A 29 -8.36 15.43 43.71
C ASP A 29 -7.48 16.50 43.04
N THR A 30 -7.64 17.75 43.46
CA THR A 30 -6.88 18.91 42.96
C THR A 30 -5.37 18.67 43.11
N THR A 31 -4.94 18.05 44.21
CA THR A 31 -3.53 17.71 44.44
C THR A 31 -3.03 16.68 43.41
N ALA A 32 -3.85 15.68 43.09
CA ALA A 32 -3.52 14.65 42.09
C ALA A 32 -3.44 15.25 40.67
N LEU A 33 -4.32 16.21 40.33
CA LEU A 33 -4.25 16.93 39.06
C LEU A 33 -2.96 17.76 38.93
N ILE A 34 -2.60 18.51 39.97
CA ILE A 34 -1.39 19.35 39.98
C ILE A 34 -0.14 18.48 39.87
N THR A 35 -0.07 17.39 40.64
CA THR A 35 1.08 16.47 40.61
C THR A 35 1.23 15.79 39.26
N PHE A 36 0.12 15.35 38.65
CA PHE A 36 0.12 14.79 37.31
C PHE A 36 0.63 15.81 36.28
N ARG A 37 0.10 17.04 36.30
CA ARG A 37 0.54 18.10 35.37
C ARG A 37 2.01 18.49 35.58
N ALA A 38 2.48 18.58 36.82
CA ALA A 38 3.88 18.86 37.13
C ALA A 38 4.80 17.77 36.56
N ARG A 39 4.41 16.49 36.68
CA ARG A 39 5.16 15.37 36.10
C ARG A 39 5.20 15.43 34.57
N GLN A 40 4.09 15.78 33.92
CA GLN A 40 4.05 15.99 32.46
C GLN A 40 5.04 17.07 32.02
N LEU A 41 5.05 18.22 32.71
CA LEU A 41 5.94 19.35 32.39
C LEU A 41 7.42 19.04 32.66
N GLN A 42 7.70 18.14 33.60
CA GLN A 42 9.06 17.75 33.92
C GLN A 42 9.73 16.95 32.78
N LYS A 43 8.95 16.35 31.87
CA LYS A 43 9.45 15.61 30.68
C LYS A 43 10.58 14.63 31.02
N ARG A 44 10.40 13.84 32.09
CA ARG A 44 11.39 12.84 32.52
C ARG A 44 11.64 11.84 31.39
N ARG A 45 12.91 11.49 31.15
CA ARG A 45 13.29 10.55 30.09
C ARG A 45 12.59 9.20 30.24
N GLU A 46 12.52 8.69 31.46
CA GLU A 46 11.83 7.44 31.81
C GLU A 46 10.35 7.44 31.37
N ASP A 47 9.64 8.55 31.62
CA ASP A 47 8.22 8.67 31.25
C ASP A 47 8.06 8.74 29.72
N ILE A 48 8.97 9.42 29.01
CA ILE A 48 8.97 9.51 27.54
C ILE A 48 9.26 8.14 26.91
N ASP A 49 10.24 7.40 27.45
CA ASP A 49 10.59 6.07 26.96
C ASP A 49 9.43 5.09 27.17
N ALA A 50 8.77 5.13 28.32
CA ALA A 50 7.57 4.34 28.59
C ALA A 50 6.41 4.67 27.62
N ILE A 51 6.20 5.95 27.29
CA ILE A 51 5.20 6.37 26.31
C ILE A 51 5.56 5.83 24.92
N ARG A 52 6.82 5.95 24.51
CA ARG A 52 7.32 5.44 23.23
C ARG A 52 7.07 3.94 23.11
N GLU A 53 7.43 3.15 24.12
CA GLU A 53 7.19 1.70 24.14
C GLU A 53 5.71 1.36 24.02
N LYS A 54 4.85 2.08 24.75
CA LYS A 54 3.39 1.89 24.70
C LYS A 54 2.81 2.20 23.31
N VAL A 55 3.29 3.26 22.66
CA VAL A 55 2.90 3.62 21.28
C VAL A 55 3.36 2.53 20.31
N LEU A 56 4.62 2.09 20.38
CA LEU A 56 5.15 1.05 19.51
C LEU A 56 4.36 -0.25 19.66
N LYS A 57 4.12 -0.69 20.90
CA LYS A 57 3.30 -1.87 21.19
C LYS A 57 1.89 -1.74 20.59
N SER A 58 1.26 -0.58 20.74
CA SER A 58 -0.06 -0.31 20.16
C SER A 58 -0.04 -0.36 18.63
N ARG A 59 0.98 0.22 17.98
CA ARG A 59 1.13 0.17 16.52
C ARG A 59 1.26 -1.27 16.01
N PHE A 60 2.11 -2.08 16.64
CA PHE A 60 2.24 -3.50 16.29
C PHE A 60 0.95 -4.29 16.50
N GLN A 61 0.21 -4.00 17.57
CA GLN A 61 -1.11 -4.60 17.79
C GLN A 61 -2.11 -4.20 16.70
N SER A 62 -2.15 -2.91 16.31
CA SER A 62 -3.01 -2.43 15.24
C SER A 62 -2.65 -3.05 13.88
N ILE A 63 -1.35 -3.18 13.55
CA ILE A 63 -0.89 -3.88 12.34
C ILE A 63 -1.38 -5.33 12.36
N LYS A 64 -1.16 -6.05 13.46
CA LYS A 64 -1.59 -7.44 13.60
C LYS A 64 -3.12 -7.59 13.49
N GLN A 65 -3.87 -6.69 14.10
CA GLN A 65 -5.33 -6.67 14.01
C GLN A 65 -5.80 -6.39 12.58
N PHE A 66 -5.14 -5.45 11.88
CA PHE A 66 -5.41 -5.13 10.48
C PHE A 66 -5.16 -6.35 9.58
N GLU A 67 -4.00 -6.99 9.70
CA GLU A 67 -3.67 -8.22 8.97
C GLU A 67 -4.69 -9.33 9.22
N GLN A 68 -5.12 -9.53 10.46
CA GLN A 68 -6.14 -10.52 10.81
C GLN A 68 -7.50 -10.19 10.19
N THR A 69 -7.92 -8.93 10.27
CA THR A 69 -9.21 -8.47 9.75
C THR A 69 -9.26 -8.57 8.23
N PHE A 70 -8.16 -8.24 7.56
CA PHE A 70 -8.07 -8.19 6.10
C PHE A 70 -7.35 -9.38 5.47
N LYS A 71 -7.14 -10.46 6.21
CA LYS A 71 -6.43 -11.69 5.76
C LYS A 71 -6.96 -12.24 4.44
N ASN A 72 -8.27 -12.11 4.18
CA ASN A 72 -8.91 -12.61 2.97
C ASN A 72 -8.85 -11.61 1.79
N HIS A 73 -8.59 -10.34 2.06
CA HIS A 73 -8.55 -9.26 1.08
C HIS A 73 -7.13 -8.96 0.61
N ILE A 74 -6.16 -8.93 1.52
CA ILE A 74 -4.74 -8.70 1.22
C ILE A 74 -4.18 -10.01 0.70
N LYS A 75 -4.08 -10.12 -0.62
CA LYS A 75 -3.47 -11.25 -1.30
C LYS A 75 -2.25 -10.76 -2.03
N ASP A 76 -1.09 -11.30 -1.67
CA ASP A 76 0.15 -11.09 -2.40
C ASP A 76 0.21 -12.12 -3.54
N TYR A 77 -0.10 -11.68 -4.74
CA TYR A 77 -0.03 -12.54 -5.91
C TYR A 77 1.36 -12.45 -6.55
N ASN A 78 2.01 -13.60 -6.66
CA ASN A 78 3.24 -13.76 -7.43
C ASN A 78 2.94 -14.55 -8.71
N PHE A 79 2.71 -13.82 -9.82
CA PHE A 79 2.34 -14.45 -11.08
C PHE A 79 3.59 -14.90 -11.83
N ALA A 80 3.67 -16.19 -12.16
CA ALA A 80 4.75 -16.70 -13.00
C ALA A 80 4.55 -16.27 -14.47
N PRO A 81 5.63 -16.14 -15.26
CA PRO A 81 5.54 -16.06 -16.71
C PRO A 81 4.59 -17.12 -17.28
N GLY A 82 3.68 -16.72 -18.16
CA GLY A 82 2.65 -17.58 -18.76
C GLY A 82 1.34 -17.67 -17.99
N SER A 83 1.26 -17.05 -16.83
CA SER A 83 0.00 -16.94 -16.09
C SER A 83 -0.97 -16.00 -16.83
N LEU A 84 -2.25 -16.37 -16.88
CA LEU A 84 -3.30 -15.47 -17.34
C LEU A 84 -3.80 -14.59 -16.19
N VAL A 85 -3.87 -13.29 -16.43
CA VAL A 85 -4.27 -12.29 -15.46
C VAL A 85 -5.30 -11.32 -16.04
N LEU A 86 -6.17 -10.80 -15.19
CA LEU A 86 -7.02 -9.65 -15.48
C LEU A 86 -6.37 -8.39 -14.93
N VAL A 87 -6.45 -7.31 -15.70
CA VAL A 87 -5.94 -6.00 -15.26
C VAL A 87 -7.09 -5.13 -14.79
N ARG A 88 -7.01 -4.66 -13.55
CA ARG A 88 -7.94 -3.68 -12.99
C ARG A 88 -7.77 -2.32 -13.67
N ASN A 89 -8.87 -1.80 -14.22
CA ASN A 89 -8.92 -0.48 -14.83
C ASN A 89 -9.11 0.59 -13.76
N THR A 90 -8.00 0.98 -13.11
CA THR A 90 -7.99 1.94 -11.99
C THR A 90 -8.52 3.32 -12.39
N ARG A 91 -8.33 3.74 -13.65
CA ARG A 91 -8.85 5.01 -14.17
C ARG A 91 -10.37 5.01 -14.14
N VAL A 92 -11.00 3.97 -14.70
CA VAL A 92 -12.45 3.83 -14.74
C VAL A 92 -13.07 3.73 -13.35
N GLU A 93 -12.39 3.08 -12.40
CA GLU A 93 -12.98 2.90 -11.06
C GLU A 93 -13.18 4.18 -10.27
N LYS A 94 -12.37 5.21 -10.53
CA LYS A 94 -12.47 6.53 -9.90
C LYS A 94 -13.51 7.44 -10.57
N GLU A 95 -13.99 7.08 -11.76
CA GLU A 95 -14.93 7.92 -12.52
C GLU A 95 -16.37 7.81 -11.99
N LEU A 96 -17.10 8.92 -12.07
CA LEU A 96 -18.51 8.99 -11.65
C LEU A 96 -19.43 8.16 -12.57
N ASN A 97 -19.08 7.99 -13.85
CA ASN A 97 -19.84 7.21 -14.84
C ASN A 97 -19.36 5.75 -15.00
N ARG A 98 -18.63 5.21 -14.02
CA ARG A 98 -18.01 3.87 -14.09
C ARG A 98 -18.95 2.69 -14.30
N LYS A 99 -20.26 2.85 -14.03
CA LYS A 99 -21.23 1.73 -14.01
C LYS A 99 -21.34 0.99 -15.35
N THR A 100 -21.13 1.70 -16.46
CA THR A 100 -21.26 1.14 -17.83
C THR A 100 -19.91 0.78 -18.47
N LYS A 101 -18.79 1.06 -17.79
CA LYS A 101 -17.44 0.90 -18.33
C LYS A 101 -16.81 -0.42 -17.86
N PRO A 102 -15.88 -1.00 -18.64
CA PRO A 102 -15.20 -2.24 -18.27
C PRO A 102 -14.32 -2.03 -17.04
N ARG A 103 -14.61 -2.77 -15.96
CA ARG A 103 -13.84 -2.73 -14.70
C ARG A 103 -12.49 -3.44 -14.82
N TYR A 104 -12.46 -4.52 -15.60
CA TYR A 104 -11.25 -5.30 -15.86
C TYR A 104 -11.00 -5.33 -17.36
N LEU A 105 -9.74 -5.13 -17.73
CA LEU A 105 -9.26 -5.44 -19.07
C LEU A 105 -9.01 -6.94 -19.16
N GLY A 106 -9.06 -7.47 -20.38
CA GLY A 106 -9.18 -8.89 -20.69
C GLY A 106 -8.11 -9.79 -20.09
N PRO A 107 -8.21 -11.11 -20.34
CA PRO A 107 -7.16 -12.03 -19.94
C PRO A 107 -5.88 -11.71 -20.71
N MET A 108 -4.87 -11.21 -20.01
CA MET A 108 -3.54 -10.95 -20.52
C MET A 108 -2.58 -12.02 -20.02
N LEU A 109 -1.55 -12.32 -20.80
CA LEU A 109 -0.48 -13.23 -20.46
C LEU A 109 0.64 -12.47 -19.73
N VAL A 110 1.10 -13.00 -18.59
CA VAL A 110 2.30 -12.48 -17.93
C VAL A 110 3.53 -12.88 -18.75
N VAL A 111 4.27 -11.90 -19.25
CA VAL A 111 5.53 -12.15 -19.96
C VAL A 111 6.64 -12.34 -18.93
N ARG A 112 6.81 -11.35 -18.06
CA ARG A 112 7.77 -11.40 -16.94
C ARG A 112 7.47 -10.33 -15.89
N ARG A 113 8.11 -10.49 -14.74
CA ARG A 113 8.13 -9.52 -13.64
C ARG A 113 9.47 -8.79 -13.64
N THR A 114 9.45 -7.47 -13.64
CA THR A 114 10.64 -6.63 -13.59
C THR A 114 11.26 -6.63 -12.20
N LYS A 115 12.52 -6.16 -12.06
CA LYS A 115 13.20 -6.06 -10.76
C LYS A 115 12.43 -5.18 -9.76
N GLY A 116 11.76 -4.14 -10.25
CA GLY A 116 10.88 -3.25 -9.45
C GLY A 116 9.54 -3.86 -9.04
N GLY A 117 9.25 -5.11 -9.45
CA GLY A 117 8.03 -5.81 -9.09
C GLY A 117 6.80 -5.45 -9.93
N LEU A 118 7.00 -4.69 -11.02
CA LEU A 118 5.99 -4.47 -12.05
C LEU A 118 5.93 -5.68 -12.98
N TYR A 119 4.82 -5.83 -13.69
CA TYR A 119 4.60 -6.91 -14.64
C TYR A 119 4.50 -6.38 -16.06
N MET A 120 5.20 -7.04 -16.96
CA MET A 120 5.03 -6.89 -18.40
C MET A 120 4.01 -7.91 -18.86
N LEU A 121 2.99 -7.44 -19.56
CA LEU A 121 1.89 -8.28 -20.03
C LEU A 121 1.82 -8.28 -21.55
N ALA A 122 1.30 -9.35 -22.12
CA ALA A 122 0.96 -9.46 -23.52
C ALA A 122 -0.52 -9.83 -23.68
N GLU A 123 -1.12 -9.37 -24.77
CA GLU A 123 -2.42 -9.87 -25.22
C GLU A 123 -2.28 -11.32 -25.72
N LEU A 124 -3.40 -12.02 -25.89
CA LEU A 124 -3.40 -13.44 -26.29
C LEU A 124 -2.89 -13.69 -27.72
N ASP A 125 -2.82 -12.66 -28.55
CA ASP A 125 -2.24 -12.69 -29.89
C ASP A 125 -0.70 -12.55 -29.89
N GLY A 126 -0.10 -12.30 -28.72
CA GLY A 126 1.34 -12.09 -28.55
C GLY A 126 1.78 -10.64 -28.58
N SER A 127 0.85 -9.70 -28.76
CA SER A 127 1.15 -8.27 -28.70
C SER A 127 1.54 -7.86 -27.28
N ILE A 128 2.80 -7.46 -27.08
CA ILE A 128 3.28 -6.97 -25.77
C ILE A 128 2.68 -5.59 -25.49
N SER A 129 2.14 -5.42 -24.28
CA SER A 129 1.72 -4.11 -23.80
C SER A 129 2.91 -3.21 -23.52
N LYS A 130 2.85 -1.98 -24.02
CA LYS A 130 3.81 -0.92 -23.68
C LYS A 130 3.75 -0.53 -22.21
N LEU A 131 2.61 -0.74 -21.55
CA LEU A 131 2.44 -0.37 -20.16
C LEU A 131 2.96 -1.46 -19.23
N ARG A 132 3.56 -1.03 -18.12
CA ARG A 132 3.90 -1.88 -16.98
C ARG A 132 2.78 -1.84 -15.95
N TYR A 133 2.47 -2.98 -15.35
CA TYR A 133 1.35 -3.10 -14.41
C TYR A 133 1.84 -3.46 -13.01
N ALA A 134 1.43 -2.67 -12.01
CA ALA A 134 1.69 -2.98 -10.62
C ALA A 134 0.92 -4.22 -10.16
N ALA A 135 1.55 -5.03 -9.29
CA ALA A 135 1.00 -6.29 -8.79
C ALA A 135 -0.43 -6.17 -8.23
N PHE A 136 -0.74 -5.08 -7.51
CA PHE A 136 -2.06 -4.86 -6.90
C PHE A 136 -3.19 -4.63 -7.93
N ARG A 137 -2.85 -4.34 -9.19
CA ARG A 137 -3.82 -4.18 -10.30
C ARG A 137 -4.12 -5.52 -10.97
N LEU A 138 -3.34 -6.56 -10.72
CA LEU A 138 -3.47 -7.85 -11.38
C LEU A 138 -4.31 -8.82 -10.53
N LEU A 139 -5.22 -9.51 -11.20
CA LEU A 139 -6.01 -10.57 -10.60
C LEU A 139 -5.82 -11.86 -11.39
N PRO A 140 -5.79 -13.04 -10.76
CA PRO A 140 -5.72 -14.30 -11.48
C PRO A 140 -6.94 -14.47 -12.39
N TYR A 141 -6.70 -14.81 -13.66
CA TYR A 141 -7.76 -15.22 -14.57
C TYR A 141 -7.94 -16.74 -14.51
N HIS A 142 -9.11 -17.18 -14.06
CA HIS A 142 -9.47 -18.59 -14.04
C HIS A 142 -10.19 -18.97 -15.34
N ALA A 143 -9.42 -19.50 -16.30
CA ALA A 143 -9.97 -20.00 -17.56
C ALA A 143 -10.91 -21.19 -17.30
N ARG A 144 -12.01 -21.27 -18.07
CA ARG A 144 -12.98 -22.37 -17.97
C ARG A 144 -12.43 -23.70 -18.47
N SER A 145 -11.44 -23.66 -19.36
CA SER A 145 -10.70 -24.81 -19.88
C SER A 145 -9.20 -24.59 -19.67
N HIS A 146 -8.49 -25.66 -19.29
CA HIS A 146 -7.04 -25.62 -19.15
C HIS A 146 -6.38 -25.58 -20.53
N ILE A 147 -6.00 -24.39 -20.98
CA ILE A 147 -5.14 -24.19 -22.14
C ILE A 147 -3.78 -23.73 -21.60
N SER A 148 -2.76 -24.56 -21.75
CA SER A 148 -1.37 -24.19 -21.44
C SER A 148 -0.72 -23.76 -22.73
N VAL A 149 -0.43 -22.46 -22.86
CA VAL A 149 0.31 -21.95 -24.03
C VAL A 149 1.69 -21.50 -23.56
N PRO A 150 2.78 -22.00 -24.17
CA PRO A 150 4.13 -21.57 -23.79
C PRO A 150 4.36 -20.11 -24.21
N VAL A 151 4.82 -19.28 -23.27
CA VAL A 151 5.04 -17.83 -23.45
C VAL A 151 5.88 -17.51 -24.67
N THR A 152 6.95 -18.29 -24.86
CA THR A 152 7.91 -18.12 -25.96
C THR A 152 7.28 -18.34 -27.34
N SER A 153 6.26 -19.20 -27.43
CA SER A 153 5.54 -19.44 -28.69
C SER A 153 4.58 -18.31 -29.06
N ILE A 154 4.07 -17.59 -28.08
CA ILE A 154 3.11 -16.48 -28.28
C ILE A 154 3.86 -15.19 -28.58
N VAL A 155 4.89 -14.89 -27.79
CA VAL A 155 5.51 -13.57 -27.77
C VAL A 155 6.57 -13.44 -28.88
N GLY A 156 7.21 -14.53 -29.30
CA GLY A 156 8.17 -14.52 -30.41
C GLY A 156 9.46 -13.73 -30.16
N PHE A 157 9.67 -13.23 -28.94
CA PHE A 157 10.89 -12.53 -28.52
C PHE A 157 11.79 -13.43 -27.66
N ASN A 158 13.10 -13.27 -27.85
CA ASN A 158 14.11 -13.88 -26.99
C ASN A 158 14.29 -13.06 -25.70
N ASP A 159 14.81 -13.69 -24.65
CA ASP A 159 15.01 -13.04 -23.33
C ASP A 159 15.85 -11.76 -23.43
N GLU A 160 16.88 -11.73 -24.28
CA GLU A 160 17.72 -10.54 -24.53
C GLU A 160 16.94 -9.34 -25.09
N ALA A 161 15.96 -9.60 -25.98
CA ALA A 161 15.12 -8.55 -26.55
C ALA A 161 14.18 -7.97 -25.49
N LEU A 162 13.68 -8.82 -24.59
CA LEU A 162 12.86 -8.38 -23.47
C LEU A 162 13.67 -7.47 -22.54
N GLU A 163 14.89 -7.87 -22.16
CA GLU A 163 15.78 -7.07 -21.31
C GLU A 163 16.02 -5.65 -21.86
N SER A 164 16.21 -5.52 -23.18
CA SER A 164 16.40 -4.20 -23.80
C SER A 164 15.16 -3.28 -23.67
N MET A 165 13.95 -3.84 -23.64
CA MET A 165 12.71 -3.08 -23.43
C MET A 165 12.52 -2.64 -21.96
N GLU A 166 13.18 -3.29 -21.01
CA GLU A 166 13.21 -2.81 -19.62
C GLU A 166 14.10 -1.57 -19.50
N GLY A 167 15.27 -1.58 -20.15
CA GLY A 167 16.23 -0.47 -20.05
C GLY A 167 15.77 0.83 -20.71
N ILE A 168 15.02 0.76 -21.82
CA ILE A 168 14.55 1.95 -22.56
C ILE A 168 13.51 2.74 -21.74
N GLU A 169 12.67 2.06 -20.95
CA GLU A 169 11.60 2.71 -20.19
C GLU A 169 12.05 3.15 -18.78
N GLU A 170 13.12 2.57 -18.20
CA GLU A 170 13.72 3.07 -16.94
C GLU A 170 14.29 4.50 -17.13
N GLU A 171 14.86 4.80 -18.31
CA GLU A 171 15.30 6.16 -18.67
C GLU A 171 14.13 7.14 -18.92
N GLU A 172 12.99 6.67 -19.46
CA GLU A 172 11.79 7.51 -19.65
C GLU A 172 11.02 7.76 -18.34
N LEU A 173 10.99 6.80 -17.41
CA LEU A 173 10.37 6.94 -16.09
C LEU A 173 11.15 7.86 -15.13
N GLU A 174 12.47 8.04 -15.33
CA GLU A 174 13.24 9.07 -14.61
C GLU A 174 12.90 10.50 -15.09
N GLY A 175 12.22 10.65 -16.23
CA GLY A 175 11.82 11.94 -16.80
C GLY A 175 10.38 12.38 -16.52
N GLU A 176 9.52 11.50 -16.02
CA GLU A 176 8.15 11.83 -15.59
C GLU A 176 8.09 11.83 -14.06
N GLU A 177 8.32 13.00 -13.45
CA GLU A 177 7.82 13.22 -12.08
C GLU A 177 6.32 12.92 -12.07
N PRO A 178 5.82 12.11 -11.12
CA PRO A 178 4.38 11.96 -10.99
C PRO A 178 3.80 13.32 -10.64
N ASP A 179 2.86 13.81 -11.45
CA ASP A 179 2.06 15.01 -11.15
C ASP A 179 1.53 14.91 -9.70
N GLU A 180 2.21 15.59 -8.78
CA GLU A 180 1.62 16.05 -7.52
C GLU A 180 0.63 17.14 -7.93
N ASP A 181 -0.67 16.85 -7.88
CA ASP A 181 -1.82 17.76 -7.76
C ASP A 181 -3.09 16.89 -7.90
N ASP A 182 -4.12 16.84 -7.04
CA ASP A 182 -4.64 17.77 -6.05
C ASP A 182 -5.19 17.00 -4.83
N TYR A 183 -4.79 17.41 -3.63
CA TYR A 183 -5.61 17.24 -2.43
C TYR A 183 -6.38 18.55 -2.21
N GLU A 184 -7.56 18.66 -2.81
CA GLU A 184 -8.64 19.54 -2.32
C GLU A 184 -9.90 18.71 -2.02
#